data_AF-A0A1A6G1V7-F1
#
_entry.id   AF-A0A1A6G1V7-F1
#
_cell.length_a   1.000
_cell.length_b   1.000
_cell.length_c   1.000
_cell.angle_alpha   90.00
_cell.angle_beta   90.00
_cell.angle_gamma   90.00
#
_symmetry.space_group_name_H-M   'P 1'
#
loop_
_entity.id
_entity.type
_entity.pdbx_description
1 polymer ?
#
loop_
_entity_poly.entity_id
_entity_poly.type
_entity_poly.pdbx_seq_one_letter_code
_entity_poly.pdbx_strand_id
1 'polypeptide(L)' 'VIISICTNLWNKEHISETFCRAKFKFPGRQKICMSKKWGFTKFDVDEPRTWELRHNSSLITNYKQGNLDSREYCIDRE' A
#
# COMPACT_ATOMS: atom_id res chain seq x y z
N VAL A 1 -3.09 -8.72 5.87
CA VAL A 1 -3.08 -8.39 4.43
C VAL A 1 -2.71 -9.63 3.63
N ILE A 2 -3.44 -9.94 2.56
CA ILE A 2 -3.18 -11.13 1.72
C ILE A 2 -2.33 -10.78 0.50
N ILE A 3 -2.73 -9.73 -0.22
CA ILE A 3 -2.01 -9.21 -1.39
C ILE A 3 -1.83 -7.71 -1.21
N SER A 4 -0.65 -7.19 -1.54
CA SER A 4 -0.34 -5.77 -1.54
C SER A 4 0.47 -5.41 -2.78
N ILE A 5 0.13 -4.30 -3.43
CA ILE A 5 0.77 -3.84 -4.67
C ILE A 5 1.13 -2.37 -4.48
N CYS A 6 2.36 -1.98 -4.85
CA CYS A 6 2.82 -0.61 -4.83
C CYS A 6 3.13 -0.17 -6.27
N THR A 7 2.47 0.88 -6.75
CA THR A 7 2.73 1.47 -8.08
C THR A 7 2.64 2.99 -8.01
N ASN A 8 2.88 3.63 -9.15
CA ASN A 8 2.65 5.06 -9.35
C ASN A 8 1.18 5.44 -9.13
N LEU A 9 0.93 6.69 -8.74
CA LEU A 9 -0.40 7.22 -8.46
C LEU A 9 -1.35 7.17 -9.66
N TRP A 10 -0.84 7.28 -10.89
CA TRP A 10 -1.64 7.24 -12.12
C TRP A 10 -2.40 5.91 -12.30
N ASN A 11 -1.92 4.83 -11.70
CA ASN A 11 -2.48 3.49 -11.88
C ASN A 11 -3.55 3.14 -10.82
N LYS A 12 -3.99 4.12 -10.03
CA LYS A 12 -4.90 3.91 -8.88
C LYS A 12 -6.19 3.15 -9.25
N GLU A 13 -6.82 3.50 -10.37
CA GLU A 13 -8.06 2.86 -10.81
C GLU A 13 -7.83 1.40 -11.22
N HIS A 14 -6.78 1.15 -11.99
CA HIS A 14 -6.37 -0.20 -12.41
C HIS A 14 -6.08 -1.11 -11.23
N ILE A 15 -5.46 -0.58 -10.16
CA ILE A 15 -5.19 -1.34 -8.95
C ILE A 15 -6.50 -1.70 -8.23
N SER A 16 -7.43 -0.75 -8.10
CA SER A 16 -8.72 -1.02 -7.46
C SER A 16 -9.48 -2.13 -8.19
N GLU A 17 -9.50 -2.11 -9.52
CA GLU A 17 -10.16 -3.15 -10.31
C GLU A 17 -9.45 -4.51 -10.18
N THR A 18 -8.11 -4.51 -10.21
CA THR A 18 -7.31 -5.73 -10.01
C THR A 18 -7.61 -6.40 -8.67
N PHE A 19 -7.73 -5.61 -7.59
CA PHE A 19 -8.10 -6.14 -6.28
C PHE A 19 -9.55 -6.62 -6.20
N CYS A 20 -10.50 -5.95 -6.88
CA CYS A 20 -11.87 -6.43 -6.98
C CYS A 20 -11.92 -7.82 -7.64
N ARG A 21 -11.17 -8.03 -8.73
CA ARG A 21 -11.08 -9.32 -9.44
C ARG A 21 -10.37 -10.39 -8.60
N ALA A 22 -9.27 -10.04 -7.94
CA ALA A 22 -8.50 -10.96 -7.12
C ALA A 22 -9.28 -11.43 -5.88
N LYS A 23 -10.09 -10.54 -5.27
CA LYS A 23 -10.91 -10.84 -4.09
C LYS A 23 -11.86 -12.03 -4.31
N PHE A 24 -12.36 -12.24 -5.52
CA PHE A 24 -13.23 -13.39 -5.85
C PHE A 24 -12.55 -14.76 -5.71
N LYS A 25 -11.21 -14.81 -5.72
CA LYS A 25 -10.47 -16.08 -5.58
C LYS A 25 -10.24 -16.48 -4.13
N PHE A 26 -10.51 -15.60 -3.18
CA PHE A 26 -10.33 -15.87 -1.76
C PHE A 26 -11.67 -16.10 -1.07
N PRO A 27 -11.79 -17.13 -0.22
CA PRO A 27 -13.00 -17.34 0.56
C PRO A 27 -13.22 -16.20 1.56
N GLY A 28 -14.49 -15.90 1.85
CA GLY A 28 -14.89 -14.88 2.81
C GLY A 28 -14.86 -13.44 2.28
N ARG A 29 -15.34 -12.50 3.11
CA ARG A 29 -15.40 -11.07 2.75
C ARG A 29 -14.05 -10.40 3.01
N GLN A 30 -13.26 -10.21 1.95
CA GLN A 30 -12.05 -9.37 2.00
C GLN A 30 -12.41 -7.88 1.86
N LYS A 31 -11.65 -6.97 2.48
CA LYS A 31 -11.76 -5.53 2.23
C LYS A 31 -10.63 -5.06 1.33
N ILE A 32 -10.92 -4.06 0.48
CA ILE A 32 -9.90 -3.38 -0.33
C ILE A 32 -9.62 -2.05 0.36
N CYS A 33 -8.36 -1.77 0.58
CA CYS A 33 -7.91 -0.59 1.30
C CYS A 33 -6.80 0.11 0.54
N MET A 34 -6.71 1.42 0.74
CA MET A 34 -5.56 2.20 0.29
C MET A 34 -4.71 2.57 1.50
N SER A 35 -3.42 2.25 1.42
CA SER A 35 -2.45 2.62 2.46
C SER A 35 -2.09 4.10 2.35
N LYS A 36 -1.89 4.75 3.50
CA LYS A 36 -1.29 6.09 3.62
C LYS A 36 0.23 6.07 3.64
N LYS A 37 0.82 4.87 3.68
CA LYS A 37 2.27 4.68 3.77
C LYS A 37 2.93 4.81 2.43
N TRP A 38 4.19 5.21 2.44
CA TRP A 38 5.02 5.23 1.25
C TRP A 38 5.40 3.81 0.84
N GLY A 39 4.66 3.25 -0.11
CA GLY A 39 4.86 1.89 -0.59
C GLY A 39 4.81 0.85 0.54
N PHE A 40 5.82 -0.02 0.60
CA PHE A 40 5.96 -1.04 1.66
C PHE A 40 6.82 -0.59 2.84
N THR A 41 7.03 0.72 2.99
CA THR A 41 7.77 1.26 4.13
C THR A 41 6.84 1.50 5.33
N LYS A 42 7.45 1.74 6.49
CA LYS A 42 6.70 2.06 7.72
C LYS A 42 6.27 3.52 7.80
N PHE A 43 6.77 4.37 6.91
CA PHE A 43 6.58 5.81 6.97
C PHE A 43 5.33 6.25 6.19
N ASP A 44 4.67 7.29 6.68
CA ASP A 44 3.53 7.89 5.98
C ASP A 44 4.01 8.78 4.83
N VAL A 45 3.25 8.82 3.72
CA VAL A 45 3.60 9.61 2.51
C VAL A 45 3.80 11.09 2.83
N ASP A 46 3.04 11.59 3.82
CA ASP A 46 3.01 13.00 4.23
C ASP A 46 4.00 13.33 5.36
N GLU A 47 4.75 12.35 5.88
CA GLU A 47 5.67 12.59 6.99
C GLU A 47 6.94 13.32 6.49
N PRO A 48 7.32 14.48 7.07
CA PRO A 48 8.46 15.27 6.61
C PRO A 48 9.79 14.49 6.53
N ARG A 49 10.02 13.60 7.49
CA ARG A 49 11.20 12.73 7.54
C ARG A 49 11.31 11.81 6.31
N THR A 50 10.21 11.50 5.62
CA THR A 50 10.28 10.72 4.38
C THR A 50 11.01 11.43 3.26
N TRP A 51 10.98 12.77 3.19
CA TRP A 51 11.68 13.52 2.15
C TRP A 51 13.20 13.41 2.27
N GLU A 52 13.70 13.45 3.51
CA GLU A 52 15.12 13.24 3.83
C GLU A 52 15.56 11.82 3.46
N LEU A 53 14.71 10.83 3.74
CA LEU A 53 14.97 9.43 3.41
C LEU A 53 14.85 9.13 1.90
N ARG A 54 14.10 9.92 1.14
CA ARG A 54 14.04 9.84 -0.34
C ARG A 54 15.30 10.40 -0.99
N HIS A 55 15.89 11.45 -0.41
CA HIS A 55 17.13 12.06 -0.94
C HIS A 55 18.38 11.28 -0.53
N ASN A 56 18.41 10.80 0.71
CA ASN A 56 19.50 9.99 1.20
C ASN A 56 19.18 8.52 0.90
N SER A 57 19.67 8.02 -0.25
CA SER A 57 19.54 6.64 -0.76
C SER A 57 19.82 5.51 0.26
N SER A 58 20.28 5.84 1.46
CA SER A 58 20.62 4.98 2.60
C SER A 58 19.49 4.06 3.11
N LEU A 59 18.20 4.34 2.84
CA LEU A 59 17.08 3.44 3.21
C LEU A 59 16.32 2.82 2.04
N ILE A 60 16.63 3.19 0.79
CA ILE A 60 15.90 2.69 -0.40
C ILE A 60 16.36 1.26 -0.76
N THR A 61 17.54 0.85 -0.28
CA THR A 61 18.20 -0.38 -0.73
C THR A 61 17.95 -1.61 0.13
N ASN A 62 17.26 -1.51 1.27
CA ASN A 62 17.12 -2.66 2.16
C ASN A 62 15.68 -2.87 2.65
N TYR A 63 15.13 -4.00 2.17
CA TYR A 63 13.96 -4.75 2.63
C TYR A 63 12.59 -4.39 2.06
N LYS A 64 12.23 -5.23 1.07
CA LYS A 64 10.89 -5.75 0.75
C LYS A 64 10.15 -6.40 1.96
N GLN A 65 10.50 -6.09 3.20
CA GLN A 65 9.86 -6.59 4.41
C GLN A 65 9.44 -5.40 5.29
N GLY A 66 8.18 -4.99 5.18
CA GLY A 66 7.58 -3.98 6.04
C GLY A 66 6.23 -4.46 6.57
N ASN A 67 6.16 -4.69 7.88
CA ASN A 67 4.95 -5.04 8.62
C ASN A 67 3.82 -4.03 8.37
N LEU A 68 2.66 -4.53 7.92
CA LEU A 68 1.46 -3.74 7.65
C LEU A 68 0.77 -3.40 8.96
N ASP A 69 1.19 -2.31 9.59
CA ASP A 69 0.45 -1.71 10.70
C ASP A 69 -0.80 -0.97 10.18
N SER A 70 -1.92 -1.18 10.87
CA SER A 70 -3.30 -1.27 10.37
C SER A 70 -4.03 0.06 10.12
N ARG A 71 -3.32 1.15 9.81
CA ARG A 71 -3.98 2.43 9.46
C ARG A 71 -4.36 2.47 7.99
N GLU A 72 -5.23 1.55 7.60
CA GLU A 72 -5.75 1.39 6.25
C GLU A 72 -7.15 2.00 6.18
N TYR A 73 -7.38 2.95 5.25
CA TYR A 73 -8.73 3.41 4.96
C TYR A 73 -9.38 2.35 4.07
N CYS A 74 -10.34 1.62 4.63
CA CYS A 74 -11.15 0.67 3.88
C CYS A 74 -12.08 1.46 2.95
N ILE A 75 -11.98 1.20 1.64
CA ILE A 75 -13.04 1.62 0.72
C ILE A 75 -14.07 0.51 0.81
N ASP A 76 -14.98 0.62 1.78
CA ASP A 76 -16.19 -0.19 1.79
C ASP A 76 -17.08 0.33 0.64
N ARG A 77 -16.85 -0.18 -0.57
CA ARG A 77 -17.87 -0.13 -1.61
C ARG A 77 -18.95 -1.14 -1.20
N GLU A 78 -20.12 -0.63 -0.86
CA GLU A 78 -21.36 -1.42 -0.76
C GLU A 78 -21.59 -2.26 -2.03
#